data_AF-A0A8H5MMD0-F1
#
_entry.id   AF-A0A8H5MMD0-F1
#
_cell.length_a   1.000
_cell.length_b   1.000
_cell.length_c   1.000
_cell.angle_alpha   90.00
_cell.angle_beta   90.00
_cell.angle_gamma   90.00
#
_symmetry.space_group_name_H-M   'P 1'
#
loop_
_entity.id
_entity.type
_entity.pdbx_description
1 polymer ?
#
loop_
_entity_poly.entity_id
_entity_poly.type
_entity_poly.pdbx_seq_one_letter_code
_entity_poly.pdbx_strand_id
1 'polypeptide(L)'
;MLSSPDRLIPALHQKSQMAPNVVVSARPGSGKTATIEAIAAAHPDKRIGSILFSKRLQSETSHRLKKYHNSDVYTFHGMAGVLLGQVVPSDEALIKLLENIDKCGKLPRWASNPFDIIVLDEFQDCNPETFWLVECFVRANNLRKGGQAARIVVLGDERQSIYRFRGPDPRYLTLAHEVLGPISPYPFAEVQLGNSFRLSSSAVQFINHVFLGGEQYISSSKRGPKPIVLRCNCVGPGLWFADKCRERKLVILLGIDASYFQFFGRDLPDDGCPNEVFVALTRSLQQLILVHNDENPKMGFFESVSDINGLVIAAALELEAAGTLRSLGRPSEGEVDETLLKCPEKLVAWLCRKACEYEASLSGYLPRVIQMKDHKYDCIKPEDLILARRRLDSELVDSAQGLNFEVEMQQQFYIDDQETRLCGRADIVHNAATESDDMDDRTIWEIKFVSSLSNEHVIQTCVYAYLLGSESGKLPRIILYNVRDGDEREIIPRHGLEGLRQLIVSVLRLRYTSKGEMTHEEFIKRCNKTTRKVMNLSDGS
;
A
#
# COMPACT_ATOMS: atom_id res chain seq x y z
N MET A 1 10.02 35.21 -7.22
CA MET A 1 10.75 35.12 -5.94
C MET A 1 11.37 33.74 -5.87
N LEU A 2 12.69 33.70 -6.09
CA LEU A 2 13.70 32.65 -5.89
C LEU A 2 13.22 31.17 -5.91
N SER A 3 13.52 30.51 -7.02
CA SER A 3 13.14 29.14 -7.39
C SER A 3 14.03 28.08 -6.70
N SER A 4 13.55 26.83 -6.67
CA SER A 4 14.24 25.61 -6.19
C SER A 4 15.76 25.44 -6.47
N PRO A 5 16.34 25.95 -7.58
CA PRO A 5 17.79 25.87 -7.84
C PRO A 5 18.69 26.53 -6.78
N ASP A 6 18.20 27.54 -6.07
CA ASP A 6 19.02 28.38 -5.18
C ASP A 6 19.56 27.64 -3.95
N ARG A 7 19.01 26.47 -3.60
CA ARG A 7 19.52 25.62 -2.51
C ARG A 7 20.41 24.48 -3.01
N LEU A 8 20.16 23.99 -4.22
CA LEU A 8 20.88 22.84 -4.78
C LEU A 8 22.24 23.24 -5.35
N ILE A 9 22.30 24.39 -6.04
CA ILE A 9 23.54 24.89 -6.65
C ILE A 9 24.59 25.20 -5.57
N PRO A 10 24.28 25.88 -4.45
CA PRO A 10 25.25 26.07 -3.37
C PRO A 10 25.74 24.77 -2.72
N ALA A 11 24.86 23.76 -2.59
CA ALA A 11 25.26 22.45 -2.08
C ALA A 11 26.30 21.79 -3.01
N LEU A 12 26.14 21.91 -4.33
CA LEU A 12 27.11 21.43 -5.32
C LEU A 12 28.35 22.34 -5.47
N HIS A 13 28.28 23.60 -5.00
CA HIS A 13 29.33 24.63 -5.14
C HIS A 13 30.16 24.89 -3.87
N GLN A 14 29.95 24.18 -2.75
CA GLN A 14 30.72 24.42 -1.52
C GLN A 14 32.23 24.42 -1.81
N LYS A 15 32.91 25.52 -1.47
CA LYS A 15 34.35 25.77 -1.68
C LYS A 15 35.28 24.86 -0.85
N SER A 16 34.76 23.85 -0.18
CA SER A 16 35.58 22.80 0.42
C SER A 16 36.02 21.84 -0.70
N GLN A 17 37.18 21.18 -0.56
CA GLN A 17 37.79 20.38 -1.64
C GLN A 17 36.95 19.19 -2.14
N MET A 18 35.76 18.91 -1.61
CA MET A 18 34.84 17.88 -2.14
C MET A 18 33.38 18.30 -1.95
N ALA A 19 32.71 18.74 -3.03
CA ALA A 19 31.25 18.88 -3.03
C ALA A 19 30.57 17.55 -2.62
N PRO A 20 29.43 17.53 -1.93
CA PRO A 20 28.70 16.31 -1.58
C PRO A 20 27.93 15.73 -2.79
N ASN A 21 27.54 14.46 -2.69
CA ASN A 21 26.39 13.92 -3.42
C ASN A 21 25.10 14.56 -2.86
N VAL A 22 24.00 14.49 -3.60
CA VAL A 22 22.75 15.14 -3.18
C VAL A 22 21.57 14.20 -3.34
N VAL A 23 20.75 14.07 -2.30
CA VAL A 23 19.42 13.43 -2.37
C VAL A 23 18.38 14.53 -2.30
N VAL A 24 17.45 14.55 -3.26
CA VAL A 24 16.41 15.56 -3.35
C VAL A 24 15.04 14.92 -3.23
N SER A 25 14.39 15.15 -2.09
CA SER A 25 12.96 14.86 -1.94
C SER A 25 12.16 16.02 -2.55
N ALA A 26 11.65 15.80 -3.75
CA ALA A 26 11.05 16.80 -4.61
C ALA A 26 9.54 16.58 -4.76
N ARG A 27 8.76 17.33 -3.97
CA ARG A 27 7.29 17.25 -3.93
C ARG A 27 6.65 17.49 -5.30
N PRO A 28 5.38 17.10 -5.53
CA PRO A 28 4.77 17.19 -6.85
C PRO A 28 4.76 18.61 -7.41
N GLY A 29 5.34 18.79 -8.60
CA GLY A 29 5.42 20.09 -9.26
C GLY A 29 6.44 21.07 -8.67
N SER A 30 7.35 20.60 -7.81
CA SER A 30 8.47 21.40 -7.27
C SER A 30 9.59 21.68 -8.27
N GLY A 31 9.56 20.99 -9.41
CA GLY A 31 10.43 21.27 -10.56
C GLY A 31 11.61 20.31 -10.74
N LYS A 32 11.45 18.99 -10.52
CA LYS A 32 12.51 17.97 -10.76
C LYS A 32 13.28 18.19 -12.07
N THR A 33 12.58 18.27 -13.20
CA THR A 33 13.20 18.51 -14.51
C THR A 33 13.89 19.88 -14.61
N ALA A 34 13.33 20.91 -13.96
CA ALA A 34 13.98 22.22 -13.89
C ALA A 34 15.24 22.19 -13.02
N THR A 35 15.30 21.32 -12.01
CA THR A 35 16.51 21.05 -11.23
C THR A 35 17.60 20.44 -12.12
N ILE A 36 17.28 19.45 -12.96
CA ILE A 36 18.22 18.90 -13.94
C ILE A 36 18.75 19.99 -14.87
N GLU A 37 17.84 20.84 -15.39
CA GLU A 37 18.19 21.96 -16.24
C GLU A 37 19.13 22.97 -15.56
N ALA A 38 18.88 23.26 -14.29
CA ALA A 38 19.70 24.17 -13.50
C ALA A 38 21.10 23.61 -13.23
N ILE A 39 21.23 22.31 -12.97
CA ILE A 39 22.53 21.63 -12.85
C ILE A 39 23.32 21.76 -14.16
N ALA A 40 22.67 21.52 -15.30
CA ALA A 40 23.29 21.68 -16.62
C ALA A 40 23.79 23.10 -16.89
N ALA A 41 22.99 24.10 -16.53
CA ALA A 41 23.35 25.51 -16.68
C ALA A 41 24.49 25.95 -15.76
N ALA A 42 24.54 25.43 -14.52
CA ALA A 42 25.52 25.84 -13.51
C ALA A 42 26.92 25.25 -13.75
N HIS A 43 27.00 24.12 -14.47
CA HIS A 43 28.25 23.38 -14.68
C HIS A 43 28.56 23.15 -16.17
N PRO A 44 28.76 24.21 -16.97
CA PRO A 44 29.01 24.10 -18.41
C PRO A 44 30.29 23.31 -18.75
N ASP A 45 31.25 23.23 -17.82
CA ASP A 45 32.50 22.48 -17.94
C ASP A 45 32.38 20.99 -17.55
N LYS A 46 31.24 20.56 -17.02
CA LYS A 46 31.01 19.19 -16.53
C LYS A 46 30.05 18.42 -17.42
N ARG A 47 30.36 17.15 -17.66
CA ARG A 47 29.48 16.21 -18.36
C ARG A 47 28.43 15.66 -17.41
N ILE A 48 27.16 15.80 -17.76
CA ILE A 48 26.02 15.40 -16.94
C ILE A 48 25.25 14.27 -17.61
N GLY A 49 25.05 13.16 -16.90
CA GLY A 49 24.25 12.02 -17.36
C GLY A 49 22.98 11.90 -16.54
N SER A 50 21.81 12.11 -17.16
CA SER A 50 20.50 12.00 -16.48
C SER A 50 19.83 10.68 -16.82
N ILE A 51 19.60 9.84 -15.82
CA ILE A 51 18.96 8.53 -15.94
C ILE A 51 17.53 8.62 -15.41
N LEU A 52 16.56 8.42 -16.29
CA LEU A 52 15.13 8.61 -16.02
C LEU A 52 14.36 7.30 -16.18
N PHE A 53 13.18 7.20 -15.56
CA PHE A 53 12.40 5.95 -15.59
C PHE A 53 11.68 5.70 -16.93
N SER A 54 11.20 6.73 -17.62
CA SER A 54 10.36 6.57 -18.82
C SER A 54 10.92 7.25 -20.07
N LYS A 55 10.65 6.65 -21.25
CA LYS A 55 10.99 7.23 -22.57
C LYS A 55 10.40 8.60 -22.80
N ARG A 56 9.24 8.85 -22.18
CA ARG A 56 8.58 10.12 -22.25
C ARG A 56 9.30 11.20 -21.44
N LEU A 57 9.65 10.90 -20.18
CA LEU A 57 10.47 11.79 -19.35
C LEU A 57 11.81 12.08 -20.02
N GLN A 58 12.41 11.06 -20.65
CA GLN A 58 13.60 11.23 -21.49
C GLN A 58 13.37 12.26 -22.60
N SER A 59 12.31 12.09 -23.39
CA SER A 59 12.02 13.01 -24.51
C SER A 59 11.77 14.45 -24.05
N GLU A 60 10.97 14.64 -22.99
CA GLU A 60 10.65 15.96 -22.43
C GLU A 60 11.90 16.65 -21.83
N THR A 61 12.73 15.89 -21.10
CA THR A 61 13.97 16.40 -20.49
C THR A 61 15.03 16.70 -21.55
N SER A 62 15.23 15.81 -22.53
CA SER A 62 16.13 16.05 -23.66
C SER A 62 15.76 17.31 -24.44
N HIS A 63 14.47 17.57 -24.63
CA HIS A 63 14.02 18.79 -25.30
C HIS A 63 14.43 20.05 -24.54
N ARG A 64 14.25 20.07 -23.21
CA ARG A 64 14.67 21.20 -22.35
C ARG A 64 16.18 21.38 -22.33
N LEU A 65 16.92 20.27 -22.33
CA LEU A 65 18.37 20.28 -22.28
C LEU A 65 19.04 20.52 -23.63
N LYS A 66 18.29 20.60 -24.74
CA LYS A 66 18.83 20.77 -26.11
C LYS A 66 19.78 21.98 -26.26
N LYS A 67 19.63 23.01 -25.43
CA LYS A 67 20.49 24.20 -25.41
C LYS A 67 21.82 24.01 -24.67
N TYR A 68 21.99 22.92 -23.92
CA TYR A 68 23.22 22.60 -23.20
C TYR A 68 23.93 21.43 -23.88
N HIS A 69 25.18 21.63 -24.27
CA HIS A 69 25.99 20.63 -24.98
C HIS A 69 26.66 19.62 -24.03
N ASN A 70 26.55 19.84 -22.72
CA ASN A 70 27.23 19.09 -21.68
C ASN A 70 26.37 17.99 -21.06
N SER A 71 25.16 17.71 -21.59
CA SER A 71 24.18 16.84 -20.95
C SER A 71 23.68 15.73 -21.88
N ASP A 72 23.68 14.48 -21.39
CA ASP A 72 23.03 13.34 -22.03
C ASP A 72 21.88 12.81 -21.15
N VAL A 73 20.81 12.34 -21.78
CA VAL A 73 19.62 11.82 -21.08
C VAL A 73 19.30 10.42 -21.56
N TYR A 74 19.18 9.48 -20.63
CA TYR A 74 18.86 8.08 -20.88
C TYR A 74 17.67 7.63 -20.06
N THR A 75 16.93 6.64 -20.57
CA THR A 75 16.13 5.76 -19.71
C THR A 75 17.04 4.72 -19.04
N PHE A 76 16.65 4.10 -17.91
CA PHE A 76 17.40 2.95 -17.35
C PHE A 76 17.74 1.88 -18.40
N HIS A 77 16.76 1.44 -19.18
CA HIS A 77 16.95 0.51 -20.30
C HIS A 77 17.86 1.04 -21.42
N GLY A 78 17.83 2.37 -21.63
CA GLY A 78 18.64 3.02 -22.67
C GLY A 78 20.11 3.10 -22.25
N MET A 79 20.34 3.44 -20.98
CA MET A 79 21.66 3.41 -20.36
C MET A 79 22.20 1.98 -20.29
N ALA A 80 21.35 1.00 -19.93
CA ALA A 80 21.71 -0.41 -19.96
C ALA A 80 22.17 -0.83 -21.36
N GLY A 81 21.47 -0.39 -22.41
CA GLY A 81 21.87 -0.77 -23.76
C GLY A 81 23.22 -0.21 -24.20
N VAL A 82 23.59 0.98 -23.72
CA VAL A 82 24.93 1.55 -23.93
C VAL A 82 25.99 0.80 -23.12
N LEU A 83 25.71 0.50 -21.86
CA LEU A 83 26.63 -0.22 -20.96
C LEU A 83 26.87 -1.67 -21.41
N LEU A 84 25.83 -2.32 -21.92
CA LEU A 84 25.82 -3.75 -22.25
C LEU A 84 26.01 -4.04 -23.74
N GLY A 85 26.11 -3.00 -24.57
CA GLY A 85 26.34 -3.10 -26.01
C GLY A 85 25.20 -3.75 -26.80
N GLN A 86 23.97 -3.78 -26.27
CA GLN A 86 22.82 -4.44 -26.88
C GLN A 86 21.49 -3.78 -26.51
N VAL A 87 20.46 -3.98 -27.32
CA VAL A 87 19.14 -3.40 -27.02
C VAL A 87 18.48 -4.15 -25.86
N VAL A 88 17.94 -3.42 -24.89
CA VAL A 88 17.21 -3.98 -23.74
C VAL A 88 15.73 -3.59 -23.87
N PRO A 89 14.87 -4.47 -24.44
CA PRO A 89 13.47 -4.14 -24.74
C PRO A 89 12.51 -4.34 -23.57
N SER A 90 12.88 -5.13 -22.55
CA SER A 90 12.03 -5.45 -21.41
C SER A 90 12.82 -5.71 -20.12
N ASP A 91 12.13 -5.75 -18.99
CA ASP A 91 12.70 -6.07 -17.68
C ASP A 91 13.25 -7.52 -17.66
N GLU A 92 12.58 -8.48 -18.31
CA GLU A 92 13.07 -9.87 -18.42
C GLU A 92 14.37 -9.97 -19.21
N ALA A 93 14.50 -9.15 -20.27
CA ALA A 93 15.75 -9.05 -21.01
C ALA A 93 16.86 -8.46 -20.13
N LEU A 94 16.56 -7.41 -19.37
CA LEU A 94 17.51 -6.81 -18.44
C LEU A 94 18.00 -7.83 -17.40
N ILE A 95 17.10 -8.58 -16.78
CA ILE A 95 17.42 -9.61 -15.78
C ILE A 95 18.42 -10.63 -16.36
N LYS A 96 18.13 -11.19 -17.54
CA LYS A 96 19.02 -12.15 -18.21
C LYS A 96 20.41 -11.59 -18.46
N LEU A 97 20.52 -10.31 -18.79
CA LEU A 97 21.80 -9.66 -19.01
C LEU A 97 22.57 -9.46 -17.70
N LEU A 98 21.90 -9.04 -16.63
CA LEU A 98 22.51 -8.92 -15.30
C LEU A 98 22.99 -10.28 -14.76
N GLU A 99 22.22 -11.35 -14.97
CA GLU A 99 22.64 -12.71 -14.64
C GLU A 99 23.90 -13.14 -15.39
N ASN A 100 24.03 -12.76 -16.67
CA ASN A 100 25.22 -13.04 -17.45
C ASN A 100 26.45 -12.29 -16.92
N ILE A 101 26.28 -11.06 -16.42
CA ILE A 101 27.35 -10.30 -15.75
C ILE A 101 27.79 -11.02 -14.47
N ASP A 102 26.85 -11.47 -13.65
CA ASP A 102 27.13 -12.21 -12.41
C ASP A 102 27.91 -13.50 -12.71
N LYS A 103 27.50 -14.24 -13.75
CA LYS A 103 28.15 -15.49 -14.18
C LYS A 103 29.55 -15.27 -14.76
N CYS A 104 29.75 -14.21 -15.56
CA CYS A 104 31.03 -13.97 -16.21
C CYS A 104 32.04 -13.27 -15.27
N GLY A 105 31.57 -12.66 -14.18
CA GLY A 105 32.40 -11.99 -13.19
C GLY A 105 33.15 -10.78 -13.74
N LYS A 106 32.70 -10.19 -14.86
CA LYS A 106 33.36 -9.06 -15.55
C LYS A 106 32.42 -7.87 -15.62
N LEU A 107 32.91 -6.72 -15.19
CA LEU A 107 32.16 -5.47 -15.31
C LEU A 107 32.12 -5.01 -16.78
N PRO A 108 30.94 -4.68 -17.34
CA PRO A 108 30.84 -4.10 -18.67
C PRO A 108 31.55 -2.74 -18.77
N ARG A 109 32.05 -2.42 -19.96
CA ARG A 109 32.73 -1.15 -20.21
C ARG A 109 31.73 -0.07 -20.62
N TRP A 110 31.81 1.09 -19.98
CA TRP A 110 31.08 2.27 -20.42
C TRP A 110 31.68 2.80 -21.73
N ALA A 111 30.93 2.66 -22.83
CA ALA A 111 31.41 2.99 -24.17
C ALA A 111 31.42 4.50 -24.48
N SER A 112 30.63 5.30 -23.77
CA SER A 112 30.53 6.75 -24.00
C SER A 112 31.54 7.54 -23.15
N ASN A 113 31.62 8.86 -23.40
CA ASN A 113 32.38 9.75 -22.54
C ASN A 113 31.82 9.71 -21.10
N PRO A 114 32.69 9.63 -20.08
CA PRO A 114 32.23 9.53 -18.70
C PRO A 114 31.55 10.83 -18.26
N PHE A 115 30.68 10.71 -17.26
CA PHE A 115 29.99 11.81 -16.62
C PHE A 115 30.71 12.25 -15.34
N ASP A 116 30.73 13.55 -15.13
CA ASP A 116 31.13 14.19 -13.89
C ASP A 116 30.01 14.16 -12.85
N ILE A 117 28.75 14.29 -13.32
CA ILE A 117 27.55 14.31 -12.50
C ILE A 117 26.55 13.32 -13.10
N ILE A 118 26.07 12.39 -12.27
CA ILE A 118 25.04 11.42 -12.62
C ILE A 118 23.77 11.79 -11.86
N VAL A 119 22.69 12.05 -12.58
CA VAL A 119 21.37 12.32 -12.01
C VAL A 119 20.51 11.05 -12.14
N LEU A 120 19.98 10.56 -11.03
CA LEU A 120 19.05 9.43 -10.95
C LEU A 120 17.66 9.97 -10.60
N ASP A 121 16.75 10.02 -11.56
CA ASP A 121 15.38 10.54 -11.35
C ASP A 121 14.37 9.42 -11.09
N GLU A 122 13.34 9.74 -10.32
CA GLU A 122 12.29 8.81 -9.86
C GLU A 122 12.85 7.56 -9.17
N PHE A 123 13.89 7.72 -8.35
CA PHE A 123 14.60 6.60 -7.74
C PHE A 123 13.76 5.81 -6.72
N GLN A 124 12.60 6.35 -6.29
CA GLN A 124 11.62 5.60 -5.49
C GLN A 124 10.87 4.51 -6.29
N ASP A 125 10.95 4.54 -7.62
CA ASP A 125 10.43 3.52 -8.53
C ASP A 125 11.52 2.48 -8.89
N CYS A 126 12.69 2.52 -8.23
CA CYS A 126 13.78 1.56 -8.41
C CYS A 126 13.46 0.20 -7.77
N ASN A 127 13.94 -0.88 -8.37
CA ASN A 127 13.84 -2.27 -7.91
C ASN A 127 15.24 -2.91 -7.82
N PRO A 128 15.40 -4.13 -7.29
CA PRO A 128 16.72 -4.74 -7.09
C PRO A 128 17.59 -4.84 -8.36
N GLU A 129 16.96 -5.11 -9.50
CA GLU A 129 17.62 -5.28 -10.79
C GLU A 129 18.12 -3.93 -11.34
N THR A 130 17.27 -2.90 -11.28
CA THR A 130 17.64 -1.55 -11.70
C THR A 130 18.66 -0.92 -10.75
N PHE A 131 18.61 -1.24 -9.45
CA PHE A 131 19.63 -0.85 -8.48
C PHE A 131 20.99 -1.48 -8.81
N TRP A 132 21.05 -2.78 -9.08
CA TRP A 132 22.28 -3.44 -9.53
C TRP A 132 22.81 -2.79 -10.81
N LEU A 133 21.95 -2.58 -11.81
CA LEU A 133 22.30 -1.91 -13.05
C LEU A 133 22.94 -0.52 -12.80
N VAL A 134 22.39 0.28 -11.88
CA VAL A 134 22.94 1.58 -11.48
C VAL A 134 24.34 1.45 -10.90
N GLU A 135 24.57 0.52 -9.97
CA GLU A 135 25.89 0.31 -9.38
C GLU A 135 26.93 -0.10 -10.43
N CYS A 136 26.56 -1.02 -11.34
CA CYS A 136 27.40 -1.40 -12.48
C CYS A 136 27.75 -0.19 -13.35
N PHE A 137 26.77 0.64 -13.68
CA PHE A 137 26.96 1.83 -14.49
C PHE A 137 27.87 2.86 -13.81
N VAL A 138 27.61 3.19 -12.53
CA VAL A 138 28.42 4.16 -11.77
C VAL A 138 29.87 3.69 -11.68
N ARG A 139 30.10 2.41 -11.38
CA ARG A 139 31.45 1.84 -11.33
C ARG A 139 32.13 1.90 -12.70
N ALA A 140 31.44 1.50 -13.78
CA ALA A 140 31.98 1.53 -15.13
C ALA A 140 32.30 2.95 -15.61
N ASN A 141 31.46 3.92 -15.25
CA ASN A 141 31.68 5.34 -15.50
C ASN A 141 32.94 5.86 -14.79
N ASN A 142 33.11 5.54 -13.51
CA ASN A 142 34.26 5.98 -12.71
C ASN A 142 35.57 5.38 -13.24
N LEU A 143 35.58 4.09 -13.61
CA LEU A 143 36.73 3.46 -14.26
C LEU A 143 37.09 4.14 -15.58
N ARG A 144 36.08 4.45 -16.41
CA ARG A 144 36.28 5.19 -17.66
C ARG A 144 36.82 6.60 -17.43
N LYS A 145 36.56 7.18 -16.26
CA LYS A 145 37.09 8.48 -15.79
C LYS A 145 38.44 8.36 -15.06
N GLY A 146 39.19 7.28 -15.27
CA GLY A 146 40.50 7.08 -14.64
C GLY A 146 40.41 6.85 -13.13
N GLY A 147 39.30 6.30 -12.65
CA GLY A 147 39.04 6.04 -11.23
C GLY A 147 38.45 7.23 -10.47
N GLN A 148 38.30 8.41 -11.10
CA GLN A 148 37.68 9.54 -10.45
C GLN A 148 36.17 9.33 -10.31
N ALA A 149 35.65 9.42 -9.08
CA ALA A 149 34.23 9.23 -8.82
C ALA A 149 33.37 10.40 -9.33
N ALA A 150 32.26 10.07 -9.98
CA ALA A 150 31.22 11.03 -10.33
C ALA A 150 30.43 11.50 -9.09
N ARG A 151 29.84 12.69 -9.17
CA ARG A 151 28.82 13.15 -8.22
C ARG A 151 27.49 12.50 -8.54
N ILE A 152 26.78 12.07 -7.50
CA ILE A 152 25.46 11.47 -7.64
C ILE A 152 24.42 12.46 -7.14
N VAL A 153 23.39 12.70 -7.94
CA VAL A 153 22.20 13.46 -7.58
C VAL A 153 20.99 12.54 -7.71
N VAL A 154 20.32 12.23 -6.61
CA VAL A 154 19.11 11.42 -6.59
C VAL A 154 17.90 12.34 -6.49
N LEU A 155 16.93 12.22 -7.39
CA LEU A 155 15.72 13.02 -7.42
C LEU A 155 14.50 12.09 -7.31
N GLY A 156 13.52 12.45 -6.49
CA GLY A 156 12.34 11.59 -6.33
C GLY A 156 11.30 12.16 -5.38
N ASP A 157 10.23 11.40 -5.18
CA ASP A 157 9.20 11.66 -4.18
C ASP A 157 8.61 10.34 -3.70
N GLU A 158 8.82 10.00 -2.43
CA GLU A 158 8.42 8.71 -1.85
C GLU A 158 6.90 8.45 -1.94
N ARG A 159 6.06 9.49 -1.90
CA ARG A 159 4.59 9.36 -2.07
C ARG A 159 4.17 9.19 -3.54
N GLN A 160 5.09 9.29 -4.49
CA GLN A 160 4.82 9.03 -5.91
C GLN A 160 5.22 7.61 -6.36
N SER A 161 5.53 6.70 -5.44
CA SER A 161 5.77 5.27 -5.77
C SER A 161 4.44 4.52 -5.93
N ILE A 162 4.02 4.23 -7.17
CA ILE A 162 2.70 3.59 -7.49
C ILE A 162 2.82 2.28 -8.29
N TYR A 163 4.05 1.82 -8.56
CA TYR A 163 4.27 0.59 -9.34
C TYR A 163 4.58 -0.61 -8.44
N ARG A 164 4.09 -0.65 -7.18
CA ARG A 164 4.46 -1.65 -6.16
C ARG A 164 4.36 -3.10 -6.65
N PHE A 165 3.39 -3.40 -7.52
CA PHE A 165 3.23 -4.73 -8.14
C PHE A 165 4.40 -5.19 -9.01
N ARG A 166 5.33 -4.30 -9.38
CA ARG A 166 6.56 -4.61 -10.15
C ARG A 166 7.83 -4.67 -9.29
N GLY A 167 7.68 -4.68 -7.95
CA GLY A 167 8.79 -4.72 -7.00
C GLY A 167 9.57 -3.43 -6.71
N PRO A 168 9.15 -2.20 -7.06
CA PRO A 168 9.86 -1.00 -6.65
C PRO A 168 9.70 -0.73 -5.16
N ASP A 169 10.75 -0.16 -4.56
CA ASP A 169 10.81 0.12 -3.13
C ASP A 169 11.19 1.59 -2.89
N PRO A 170 10.32 2.42 -2.27
CA PRO A 170 10.61 3.84 -2.07
C PRO A 170 11.85 4.09 -1.21
N ARG A 171 12.34 3.08 -0.47
CA ARG A 171 13.57 3.16 0.31
C ARG A 171 14.82 3.35 -0.52
N TYR A 172 14.82 3.03 -1.81
CA TYR A 172 15.93 3.42 -2.68
C TYR A 172 16.12 4.94 -2.70
N LEU A 173 15.03 5.72 -2.65
CA LEU A 173 15.10 7.17 -2.52
C LEU A 173 15.38 7.60 -1.08
N THR A 174 14.57 7.16 -0.11
CA THR A 174 14.66 7.69 1.27
C THR A 174 15.94 7.28 1.98
N LEU A 175 16.55 6.16 1.58
CA LEU A 175 17.82 5.65 2.12
C LEU A 175 18.95 5.74 1.08
N ALA A 176 18.82 6.60 0.07
CA ALA A 176 19.80 6.74 -1.00
C ALA A 176 21.23 6.97 -0.47
N HIS A 177 21.37 7.71 0.64
CA HIS A 177 22.66 7.96 1.27
C HIS A 177 23.31 6.68 1.83
N GLU A 178 22.51 5.75 2.36
CA GLU A 178 22.99 4.46 2.86
C GLU A 178 23.28 3.47 1.73
N VAL A 179 22.37 3.38 0.74
CA VAL A 179 22.49 2.37 -0.32
C VAL A 179 23.52 2.76 -1.39
N LEU A 180 23.74 4.05 -1.65
CA LEU A 180 24.74 4.53 -2.61
C LEU A 180 26.04 5.01 -1.93
N GLY A 181 26.04 5.16 -0.61
CA GLY A 181 27.25 5.48 0.18
C GLY A 181 28.43 4.56 -0.10
N PRO A 182 28.25 3.22 -0.11
CA PRO A 182 29.34 2.28 -0.39
C PRO A 182 30.01 2.43 -1.77
N ILE A 183 29.33 3.03 -2.75
CA ILE A 183 29.87 3.18 -4.12
C ILE A 183 30.41 4.58 -4.43
N SER A 184 30.35 5.51 -3.46
CA SER A 184 30.76 6.89 -3.66
C SER A 184 31.60 7.40 -2.46
N PRO A 185 32.77 8.01 -2.70
CA PRO A 185 33.60 8.54 -1.62
C PRO A 185 33.09 9.88 -1.06
N TYR A 186 31.98 10.42 -1.58
CA TYR A 186 31.46 11.73 -1.20
C TYR A 186 30.27 11.60 -0.25
N PRO A 187 30.17 12.47 0.78
CA PRO A 187 29.02 12.47 1.68
C PRO A 187 27.74 12.86 0.92
N PHE A 188 26.58 12.47 1.42
CA PHE A 188 25.29 12.86 0.86
C PHE A 188 24.68 14.02 1.66
N ALA A 189 24.26 15.06 0.95
CA ALA A 189 23.44 16.13 1.49
C ALA A 189 21.98 15.92 1.09
N GLU A 190 21.05 16.10 2.03
CA GLU A 190 19.62 16.00 1.76
C GLU A 190 19.00 17.38 1.53
N VAL A 191 18.20 17.49 0.47
CA VAL A 191 17.50 18.71 0.09
C VAL A 191 16.03 18.41 -0.10
N GLN A 192 15.17 19.18 0.54
CA GLN A 192 13.73 19.10 0.32
C GLN A 192 13.24 20.25 -0.57
N LEU A 193 12.52 19.90 -1.64
CA LEU A 193 11.83 20.87 -2.50
C LEU A 193 10.32 20.76 -2.26
N GLY A 194 9.86 21.49 -1.24
CA GLY A 194 8.47 21.47 -0.79
C GLY A 194 7.49 22.32 -1.60
N ASN A 195 7.98 23.37 -2.28
CA ASN A 195 7.11 24.35 -2.94
C ASN A 195 6.77 23.93 -4.37
N SER A 196 5.49 23.68 -4.63
CA SER A 196 4.92 23.36 -5.93
C SER A 196 4.70 24.63 -6.77
N PHE A 197 5.22 24.63 -7.99
CA PHE A 197 4.91 25.64 -9.03
C PHE A 197 3.73 25.20 -9.91
N ARG A 198 3.30 23.94 -9.77
CA ARG A 198 2.17 23.35 -10.51
C ARG A 198 0.84 23.65 -9.83
N LEU A 199 0.72 23.28 -8.56
CA LEU A 199 -0.53 23.31 -7.81
C LEU A 199 -0.82 24.72 -7.26
N SER A 200 -2.10 25.10 -7.18
CA SER A 200 -2.48 26.33 -6.48
C SER A 200 -2.39 26.15 -4.96
N SER A 201 -2.20 27.24 -4.23
CA SER A 201 -2.26 27.29 -2.76
C SER A 201 -3.55 26.66 -2.22
N SER A 202 -4.70 26.93 -2.85
CA SER A 202 -5.97 26.32 -2.47
C SER A 202 -6.04 24.81 -2.72
N ALA A 203 -5.47 24.31 -3.82
CA ALA A 203 -5.38 22.87 -4.08
C ALA A 203 -4.43 22.17 -3.10
N VAL A 204 -3.28 22.79 -2.80
CA VAL A 204 -2.34 22.28 -1.80
C VAL A 204 -2.97 22.22 -0.41
N GLN A 205 -3.65 23.27 0.03
CA GLN A 205 -4.37 23.28 1.30
C GLN A 205 -5.40 22.15 1.35
N PHE A 206 -6.19 21.98 0.30
CA PHE A 206 -7.16 20.89 0.23
C PHE A 206 -6.50 19.52 0.33
N ILE A 207 -5.44 19.25 -0.44
CA ILE A 207 -4.73 17.96 -0.41
C ILE A 207 -4.13 17.69 0.97
N ASN A 208 -3.38 18.64 1.54
CA ASN A 208 -2.74 18.49 2.84
C ASN A 208 -3.77 18.23 3.96
N HIS A 209 -4.87 18.99 4.00
CA HIS A 209 -5.84 18.88 5.09
C HIS A 209 -6.81 17.71 4.94
N VAL A 210 -7.25 17.41 3.71
CA VAL A 210 -8.29 16.39 3.47
C VAL A 210 -7.68 15.00 3.26
N PHE A 211 -6.58 14.90 2.52
CA PHE A 211 -6.00 13.60 2.14
C PHE A 211 -4.78 13.22 2.97
N LEU A 212 -4.06 14.18 3.53
CA LEU A 212 -2.83 13.92 4.29
C LEU A 212 -2.98 14.19 5.78
N GLY A 213 -4.20 14.20 6.31
CA GLY A 213 -4.46 14.33 7.75
C GLY A 213 -3.94 15.63 8.37
N GLY A 214 -3.78 16.70 7.58
CA GLY A 214 -3.22 17.98 8.03
C GLY A 214 -1.70 18.12 7.88
N GLU A 215 -1.00 17.06 7.43
CA GLU A 215 0.43 17.12 7.14
C GLU A 215 0.72 18.19 6.07
N GLN A 216 1.64 19.12 6.37
CA GLN A 216 2.05 20.16 5.43
C GLN A 216 3.08 19.62 4.42
N TYR A 217 2.70 18.58 3.68
CA TYR A 217 3.59 17.84 2.79
C TYR A 217 4.00 18.65 1.55
N ILE A 218 3.06 19.40 0.97
CA ILE A 218 3.28 20.29 -0.19
C ILE A 218 3.05 21.74 0.25
N SER A 219 3.80 22.69 -0.32
CA SER A 219 3.53 24.13 -0.20
C SER A 219 3.32 24.74 -1.58
N SER A 220 2.62 25.88 -1.68
CA SER A 220 2.51 26.63 -2.94
C SER A 220 2.17 28.09 -2.70
N SER A 221 2.80 28.98 -3.45
CA SER A 221 2.48 30.42 -3.53
C SER A 221 1.61 30.78 -4.74
N LYS A 222 1.31 29.82 -5.62
CA LYS A 222 0.52 30.05 -6.83
C LYS A 222 -0.95 30.30 -6.47
N ARG A 223 -1.53 31.39 -6.95
CA ARG A 223 -2.97 31.64 -6.84
C ARG A 223 -3.73 30.78 -7.87
N GLY A 224 -4.90 30.29 -7.50
CA GLY A 224 -5.76 29.50 -8.36
C GLY A 224 -7.08 29.19 -7.66
N PRO A 225 -8.05 28.60 -8.39
CA PRO A 225 -9.35 28.27 -7.83
C PRO A 225 -9.24 27.20 -6.75
N LYS A 226 -10.23 27.16 -5.86
CA LYS A 226 -10.42 26.05 -4.92
C LYS A 226 -10.79 24.79 -5.71
N PRO A 227 -10.36 23.60 -5.27
CA PRO A 227 -10.91 22.35 -5.77
C PRO A 227 -12.43 22.36 -5.65
N ILE A 228 -13.11 21.83 -6.67
CA ILE A 228 -14.56 21.67 -6.68
C ILE A 228 -14.85 20.23 -6.28
N VAL A 229 -15.68 20.05 -5.25
CA VAL A 229 -16.20 18.73 -4.89
C VAL A 229 -17.66 18.68 -5.33
N LEU A 230 -17.94 17.91 -6.36
CA LEU A 230 -19.29 17.62 -6.82
C LEU A 230 -19.79 16.37 -6.10
N ARG A 231 -20.96 16.48 -5.49
CA ARG A 231 -21.68 15.38 -4.87
C ARG A 231 -22.75 14.90 -5.83
N CYS A 232 -22.75 13.62 -6.15
CA CYS A 232 -23.72 13.00 -7.05
C CYS A 232 -24.12 11.63 -6.53
N ASN A 233 -25.34 11.18 -6.83
CA ASN A 233 -25.66 9.76 -6.76
C ASN A 233 -25.20 9.12 -8.08
N CYS A 234 -23.93 8.73 -8.13
CA CYS A 234 -23.28 8.24 -9.33
C CYS A 234 -23.35 6.70 -9.39
N VAL A 235 -24.13 6.17 -10.36
CA VAL A 235 -24.32 4.72 -10.56
C VAL A 235 -23.19 4.17 -11.46
N GLY A 236 -22.25 3.41 -10.89
CA GLY A 236 -21.28 2.57 -11.61
C GLY A 236 -19.78 2.87 -11.36
N PRO A 237 -18.88 1.91 -11.65
CA PRO A 237 -17.44 2.06 -11.44
C PRO A 237 -16.87 3.12 -12.40
N GLY A 238 -16.53 4.28 -11.83
CA GLY A 238 -15.98 5.42 -12.57
C GLY A 238 -14.66 5.07 -13.28
N LEU A 239 -14.54 5.52 -14.53
CA LEU A 239 -13.37 5.33 -15.39
C LEU A 239 -12.15 6.11 -14.84
N TRP A 240 -11.02 5.42 -14.62
CA TRP A 240 -9.78 6.04 -14.12
C TRP A 240 -8.77 6.34 -15.23
N PHE A 241 -8.14 7.52 -15.13
CA PHE A 241 -6.90 7.83 -15.85
C PHE A 241 -5.83 8.31 -14.85
N ALA A 242 -5.08 7.37 -14.26
CA ALA A 242 -3.87 7.69 -13.49
C ALA A 242 -2.65 7.57 -14.42
N ASP A 243 -2.35 8.63 -15.18
CA ASP A 243 -1.13 8.68 -15.99
C ASP A 243 -0.02 9.40 -15.20
N LYS A 244 0.99 8.64 -14.78
CA LYS A 244 2.20 9.18 -14.15
C LYS A 244 2.86 10.15 -15.13
N CYS A 245 3.09 11.39 -14.71
CA CYS A 245 3.76 12.46 -15.47
C CYS A 245 2.90 13.27 -16.47
N ARG A 246 1.56 13.24 -16.41
CA ARG A 246 0.74 14.22 -17.15
C ARG A 246 0.25 15.37 -16.30
N GLU A 247 0.66 16.57 -16.69
CA GLU A 247 0.02 17.80 -16.24
C GLU A 247 -1.23 18.05 -17.10
N ARG A 248 -2.32 18.48 -16.45
CA ARG A 248 -3.59 18.79 -17.12
C ARG A 248 -4.16 20.09 -16.57
N LYS A 249 -4.62 20.98 -17.46
CA LYS A 249 -5.31 22.22 -17.04
C LYS A 249 -6.47 21.90 -16.11
N LEU A 250 -7.29 20.92 -16.48
CA LEU A 250 -8.41 20.41 -15.69
C LEU A 250 -8.17 18.93 -15.38
N VAL A 251 -8.36 18.54 -14.12
CA VAL A 251 -8.41 17.14 -13.69
C VAL A 251 -9.76 16.90 -13.03
N ILE A 252 -10.48 15.88 -13.49
CA ILE A 252 -11.71 15.39 -12.89
C ILE A 252 -11.42 13.99 -12.36
N LEU A 253 -11.59 13.78 -11.07
CA LEU A 253 -11.41 12.49 -10.42
C LEU A 253 -12.75 11.94 -9.97
N LEU A 254 -13.05 10.71 -10.34
CA LEU A 254 -14.27 9.98 -9.98
C LEU A 254 -13.92 8.91 -8.94
N GLY A 255 -14.75 8.73 -7.91
CA GLY A 255 -14.57 7.64 -6.94
C GLY A 255 -13.33 7.79 -6.04
N ILE A 256 -12.91 9.04 -5.76
CA ILE A 256 -11.90 9.34 -4.72
C ILE A 256 -12.59 9.42 -3.36
N ASP A 257 -13.22 8.32 -2.97
CA ASP A 257 -13.88 8.13 -1.68
C ASP A 257 -13.65 6.69 -1.19
N ALA A 258 -14.35 6.26 -0.14
CA ALA A 258 -14.21 4.90 0.38
C ALA A 258 -14.43 3.80 -0.68
N SER A 259 -15.15 4.08 -1.77
CA SER A 259 -15.31 3.12 -2.87
C SER A 259 -14.02 2.80 -3.63
N TYR A 260 -12.98 3.64 -3.51
CA TYR A 260 -11.68 3.36 -4.09
C TYR A 260 -11.16 1.99 -3.63
N PHE A 261 -11.26 1.70 -2.34
CA PHE A 261 -10.83 0.43 -1.75
C PHE A 261 -11.75 -0.74 -2.15
N GLN A 262 -13.00 -0.48 -2.51
CA GLN A 262 -13.93 -1.51 -2.98
C GLN A 262 -13.63 -1.97 -4.41
N PHE A 263 -13.20 -1.06 -5.28
CA PHE A 263 -13.04 -1.35 -6.72
C PHE A 263 -11.59 -1.43 -7.21
N PHE A 264 -10.69 -0.62 -6.66
CA PHE A 264 -9.34 -0.40 -7.20
C PHE A 264 -8.24 -0.75 -6.21
N GLY A 265 -8.30 -0.23 -4.98
CA GLY A 265 -7.33 -0.47 -3.92
C GLY A 265 -7.69 -1.61 -2.98
N ARG A 266 -8.26 -2.70 -3.51
CA ARG A 266 -8.79 -3.83 -2.69
C ARG A 266 -7.78 -4.44 -1.73
N ASP A 267 -6.51 -4.41 -2.12
CA ASP A 267 -5.39 -4.99 -1.35
C ASP A 267 -4.59 -3.91 -0.60
N LEU A 268 -5.08 -2.65 -0.57
CA LEU A 268 -4.41 -1.54 0.10
C LEU A 268 -5.10 -1.22 1.43
N PRO A 269 -4.34 -0.84 2.48
CA PRO A 269 -4.94 -0.37 3.72
C PRO A 269 -5.70 0.94 3.49
N ASP A 270 -6.83 1.08 4.17
CA ASP A 270 -7.76 2.22 4.07
C ASP A 270 -7.53 3.30 5.15
N ASP A 271 -6.40 3.22 5.85
CA ASP A 271 -5.99 4.07 6.96
C ASP A 271 -5.29 5.37 6.54
N GLY A 272 -5.07 5.57 5.24
CA GLY A 272 -4.39 6.74 4.70
C GLY A 272 -4.65 6.94 3.21
N CYS A 273 -4.20 8.08 2.67
CA CYS A 273 -4.30 8.35 1.24
C CYS A 273 -3.33 7.45 0.45
N PRO A 274 -3.83 6.56 -0.44
CA PRO A 274 -2.97 5.75 -1.30
C PRO A 274 -2.09 6.61 -2.21
N ASN A 275 -0.91 6.10 -2.57
CA ASN A 275 0.02 6.83 -3.43
C ASN A 275 -0.59 7.11 -4.82
N GLU A 276 -1.43 6.21 -5.33
CA GLU A 276 -2.18 6.36 -6.58
C GLU A 276 -3.14 7.55 -6.52
N VAL A 277 -3.87 7.66 -5.41
CA VAL A 277 -4.80 8.77 -5.14
C VAL A 277 -4.03 10.08 -4.99
N PHE A 278 -2.96 10.08 -4.20
CA PHE A 278 -2.08 11.24 -4.03
C PHE A 278 -1.50 11.73 -5.36
N VAL A 279 -1.02 10.80 -6.19
CA VAL A 279 -0.53 11.11 -7.53
C VAL A 279 -1.63 11.72 -8.41
N ALA A 280 -2.85 11.19 -8.37
CA ALA A 280 -3.97 11.71 -9.15
C ALA A 280 -4.35 13.15 -8.76
N LEU A 281 -4.45 13.42 -7.46
CA LEU A 281 -4.76 14.74 -6.88
C LEU A 281 -3.75 15.82 -7.31
N THR A 282 -2.49 15.42 -7.51
CA THR A 282 -1.36 16.33 -7.77
C THR A 282 -1.05 16.54 -9.27
N ARG A 283 -1.95 16.10 -10.18
CA ARG A 283 -1.82 16.29 -11.64
C ARG A 283 -2.40 17.61 -12.19
N SER A 284 -3.24 18.29 -11.42
CA SER A 284 -3.95 19.49 -11.91
C SER A 284 -3.05 20.74 -12.01
N LEU A 285 -3.23 21.53 -13.08
CA LEU A 285 -2.54 22.81 -13.31
C LEU A 285 -3.40 24.04 -13.04
N GLN A 286 -4.71 23.97 -13.29
CA GLN A 286 -5.65 25.08 -13.10
C GLN A 286 -6.80 24.69 -12.18
N GLN A 287 -7.54 23.62 -12.49
CA GLN A 287 -8.72 23.20 -11.72
C GLN A 287 -8.67 21.71 -11.38
N LEU A 288 -8.95 21.40 -10.13
CA LEU A 288 -9.21 20.05 -9.63
C LEU A 288 -10.71 19.93 -9.36
N ILE A 289 -11.34 18.89 -9.90
CA ILE A 289 -12.72 18.51 -9.61
C ILE A 289 -12.72 17.09 -9.08
N LEU A 290 -13.34 16.89 -7.92
CA LEU A 290 -13.60 15.57 -7.35
C LEU A 290 -15.09 15.32 -7.45
N VAL A 291 -15.45 14.15 -7.94
CA VAL A 291 -16.83 13.68 -8.00
C VAL A 291 -16.96 12.57 -6.98
N HIS A 292 -17.72 12.86 -5.94
CA HIS A 292 -17.92 12.03 -4.77
C HIS A 292 -19.34 11.45 -4.78
N ASN A 293 -19.47 10.17 -4.48
CA ASN A 293 -20.77 9.58 -4.27
C ASN A 293 -21.29 9.97 -2.87
N ASP A 294 -22.47 10.59 -2.80
CA ASP A 294 -23.10 11.03 -1.54
C ASP A 294 -23.34 9.89 -0.54
N GLU A 295 -23.44 8.65 -1.02
CA GLU A 295 -23.64 7.46 -0.18
C GLU A 295 -22.34 6.95 0.47
N ASN A 296 -21.17 7.46 0.05
CA ASN A 296 -19.87 7.02 0.58
C ASN A 296 -19.30 8.02 1.60
N PRO A 297 -18.62 7.57 2.66
CA PRO A 297 -17.97 8.48 3.61
C PRO A 297 -16.74 9.18 2.99
N LYS A 298 -16.41 10.38 3.50
CA LYS A 298 -15.35 11.25 2.95
C LYS A 298 -13.96 10.72 3.26
N MET A 299 -13.08 10.66 2.24
CA MET A 299 -11.66 10.36 2.42
C MET A 299 -10.99 11.26 3.47
N GLY A 300 -10.47 10.68 4.56
CA GLY A 300 -9.62 11.37 5.54
C GLY A 300 -9.96 11.22 7.04
N PHE A 301 -11.06 10.55 7.40
CA PHE A 301 -11.35 10.12 8.78
C PHE A 301 -12.04 8.77 8.73
N PHE A 302 -11.30 7.68 8.89
CA PHE A 302 -11.88 6.35 8.80
C PHE A 302 -11.35 5.39 9.84
N GLU A 303 -12.30 4.62 10.32
CA GLU A 303 -12.09 3.32 10.89
C GLU A 303 -12.76 2.34 9.93
N SER A 304 -12.05 1.27 9.53
CA SER A 304 -12.74 0.15 8.92
C SER A 304 -13.73 -0.41 9.94
N VAL A 305 -15.00 -0.49 9.54
CA VAL A 305 -16.11 -1.03 10.34
C VAL A 305 -16.65 -2.33 9.74
N SER A 306 -16.00 -2.90 8.71
CA SER A 306 -16.48 -4.13 8.08
C SER A 306 -16.40 -5.34 9.01
N ASP A 307 -15.38 -5.37 9.87
CA ASP A 307 -15.22 -6.28 11.00
C ASP A 307 -16.34 -6.08 12.04
N ILE A 308 -16.65 -4.82 12.37
CA ILE A 308 -17.71 -4.45 13.31
C ILE A 308 -19.11 -4.84 12.77
N ASN A 309 -19.35 -4.69 11.47
CA ASN A 309 -20.68 -4.91 10.90
C ASN A 309 -21.14 -6.38 10.97
N GLY A 310 -20.22 -7.33 10.75
CA GLY A 310 -20.53 -8.76 10.91
C GLY A 310 -20.89 -9.07 12.37
N LEU A 311 -20.08 -8.57 13.30
CA LEU A 311 -20.30 -8.72 14.74
C LEU A 311 -21.63 -8.13 15.21
N VAL A 312 -22.01 -6.95 14.69
CA VAL A 312 -23.30 -6.30 14.99
C VAL A 312 -24.49 -7.18 14.60
N ILE A 313 -24.40 -7.85 13.46
CA ILE A 313 -25.49 -8.70 12.97
C ILE A 313 -25.57 -9.99 13.78
N ALA A 314 -24.43 -10.62 14.06
CA ALA A 314 -24.36 -11.79 14.94
C ALA A 314 -24.92 -11.46 16.33
N ALA A 315 -24.56 -10.31 16.91
CA ALA A 315 -25.06 -9.85 18.19
C ALA A 315 -26.57 -9.54 18.17
N ALA A 316 -27.09 -8.95 17.09
CA ALA A 316 -28.52 -8.70 16.94
C ALA A 316 -29.32 -10.01 16.87
N LEU A 317 -28.79 -11.02 16.18
CA LEU A 317 -29.37 -12.35 16.13
C LEU A 317 -29.30 -13.04 17.51
N GLU A 318 -28.15 -12.99 18.19
CA GLU A 318 -27.99 -13.55 19.53
C GLU A 318 -29.01 -12.98 20.52
N LEU A 319 -29.21 -11.66 20.49
CA LEU A 319 -30.14 -10.98 21.37
C LEU A 319 -31.59 -11.45 21.17
N GLU A 320 -31.97 -11.77 19.94
CA GLU A 320 -33.33 -12.24 19.62
C GLU A 320 -33.49 -13.74 19.88
N ALA A 321 -32.53 -14.55 19.47
CA ALA A 321 -32.59 -16.01 19.55
C ALA A 321 -32.33 -16.54 20.97
N ALA A 322 -31.39 -15.93 21.69
CA ALA A 322 -30.89 -16.41 22.98
C ALA A 322 -31.11 -15.41 24.14
N GLY A 323 -31.48 -14.15 23.85
CA GLY A 323 -31.63 -13.10 24.87
C GLY A 323 -30.29 -12.69 25.51
N THR A 324 -29.16 -13.05 24.90
CA THR A 324 -27.82 -12.75 25.40
C THR A 324 -27.03 -11.88 24.41
N LEU A 325 -25.92 -11.30 24.89
CA LEU A 325 -24.99 -10.49 24.10
C LEU A 325 -23.54 -10.88 24.44
N ARG A 326 -23.26 -12.18 24.43
CA ARG A 326 -21.91 -12.72 24.56
C ARG A 326 -21.02 -12.19 23.44
N SER A 327 -21.58 -11.99 22.25
CA SER A 327 -20.87 -11.41 21.12
C SER A 327 -20.31 -10.02 21.39
N LEU A 328 -20.84 -9.31 22.38
CA LEU A 328 -20.40 -7.97 22.77
C LEU A 328 -19.83 -7.93 24.19
N GLY A 329 -19.34 -9.07 24.70
CA GLY A 329 -18.68 -9.15 26.00
C GLY A 329 -19.60 -9.12 27.22
N ARG A 330 -20.91 -9.41 27.05
CA ARG A 330 -21.95 -9.38 28.10
C ARG A 330 -22.07 -8.00 28.78
N PRO A 331 -22.71 -7.02 28.11
CA PRO A 331 -22.92 -5.69 28.66
C PRO A 331 -23.67 -5.73 30.01
N SER A 332 -23.52 -4.67 30.81
CA SER A 332 -24.05 -4.61 32.18
C SER A 332 -25.58 -4.73 32.21
N GLU A 333 -26.14 -5.33 33.26
CA GLU A 333 -27.60 -5.42 33.44
C GLU A 333 -28.26 -4.03 33.36
N GLY A 334 -29.28 -3.90 32.50
CA GLY A 334 -30.03 -2.66 32.29
C GLY A 334 -29.53 -1.75 31.15
N GLU A 335 -28.42 -2.08 30.47
CA GLU A 335 -27.97 -1.32 29.28
C GLU A 335 -28.86 -1.56 28.04
N VAL A 336 -29.58 -2.69 28.00
CA VAL A 336 -30.59 -3.01 26.99
C VAL A 336 -31.95 -2.99 27.66
N ASP A 337 -32.81 -2.05 27.27
CA ASP A 337 -34.16 -1.91 27.82
C ASP A 337 -35.25 -2.03 26.72
N GLU A 338 -36.52 -2.15 27.13
CA GLU A 338 -37.64 -2.27 26.19
C GLU A 338 -37.76 -1.06 25.23
N THR A 339 -37.32 0.12 25.66
CA THR A 339 -37.35 1.35 24.86
C THR A 339 -36.31 1.33 23.74
N LEU A 340 -35.13 0.76 24.00
CA LEU A 340 -34.08 0.55 23.00
C LEU A 340 -34.53 -0.49 21.97
N LEU A 341 -35.10 -1.60 22.42
CA LEU A 341 -35.61 -2.68 21.54
C LEU A 341 -36.76 -2.22 20.63
N LYS A 342 -37.59 -1.28 21.09
CA LYS A 342 -38.70 -0.70 20.31
C LYS A 342 -38.24 0.35 19.28
N CYS A 343 -36.97 0.76 19.27
CA CYS A 343 -36.43 1.81 18.39
C CYS A 343 -35.25 1.28 17.56
N PRO A 344 -35.49 0.77 16.34
CA PRO A 344 -34.46 0.13 15.50
C PRO A 344 -33.22 1.00 15.26
N GLU A 345 -33.42 2.30 15.05
CA GLU A 345 -32.33 3.25 14.81
C GLU A 345 -31.41 3.39 16.03
N LYS A 346 -31.99 3.44 17.23
CA LYS A 346 -31.22 3.50 18.48
C LYS A 346 -30.55 2.17 18.78
N LEU A 347 -31.21 1.05 18.48
CA LEU A 347 -30.66 -0.29 18.67
C LEU A 347 -29.43 -0.50 17.76
N VAL A 348 -29.52 -0.17 16.47
CA VAL A 348 -28.39 -0.30 15.53
C VAL A 348 -27.20 0.54 16.00
N ALA A 349 -27.43 1.82 16.30
CA ALA A 349 -26.35 2.70 16.75
C ALA A 349 -25.72 2.22 18.06
N TRP A 350 -26.51 1.66 18.97
CA TRP A 350 -26.02 1.08 20.22
C TRP A 350 -25.19 -0.19 19.99
N LEU A 351 -25.68 -1.12 19.17
CA LEU A 351 -24.96 -2.36 18.82
C LEU A 351 -23.62 -2.05 18.15
N CYS A 352 -23.60 -1.13 17.18
CA CYS A 352 -22.37 -0.72 16.50
C CYS A 352 -21.36 -0.08 17.47
N ARG A 353 -21.83 0.74 18.43
CA ARG A 353 -20.95 1.30 19.47
C ARG A 353 -20.38 0.23 20.37
N LYS A 354 -21.20 -0.73 20.80
CA LYS A 354 -20.76 -1.83 21.67
C LYS A 354 -19.82 -2.79 20.96
N ALA A 355 -20.07 -3.10 19.70
CA ALA A 355 -19.16 -3.87 18.86
C ALA A 355 -17.81 -3.15 18.68
N CYS A 356 -17.82 -1.84 18.46
CA CYS A 356 -16.60 -1.03 18.44
C CYS A 356 -15.82 -1.05 19.76
N GLU A 357 -16.50 -0.89 20.90
CA GLU A 357 -15.90 -0.95 22.25
C GLU A 357 -15.29 -2.34 22.52
N TYR A 358 -16.05 -3.40 22.20
CA TYR A 358 -15.64 -4.78 22.38
C TYR A 358 -14.40 -5.11 21.53
N GLU A 359 -14.43 -4.83 20.23
CA GLU A 359 -13.30 -5.07 19.33
C GLU A 359 -12.04 -4.30 19.74
N ALA A 360 -12.19 -3.03 20.14
CA ALA A 360 -11.06 -2.25 20.62
C ALA A 360 -10.46 -2.81 21.91
N SER A 361 -11.30 -3.34 22.81
CA SER A 361 -10.85 -3.97 24.05
C SER A 361 -10.10 -5.29 23.81
N LEU A 362 -10.56 -6.08 22.84
CA LEU A 362 -9.94 -7.36 22.47
C LEU A 362 -8.61 -7.16 21.73
N SER A 363 -8.61 -6.28 20.74
CA SER A 363 -7.43 -5.99 19.91
C SER A 363 -6.38 -5.14 20.63
N GLY A 364 -6.78 -4.39 21.66
CA GLY A 364 -5.96 -3.37 22.31
C GLY A 364 -5.85 -2.06 21.51
N TYR A 365 -6.59 -1.93 20.39
CA TYR A 365 -6.54 -0.77 19.52
C TYR A 365 -7.44 0.38 20.02
N LEU A 366 -7.04 1.00 21.14
CA LEU A 366 -7.77 2.10 21.77
C LEU A 366 -8.04 3.35 20.91
N PRO A 367 -7.21 3.71 19.89
CA PRO A 367 -7.53 4.81 18.99
C PRO A 367 -8.89 4.68 18.29
N ARG A 368 -9.39 3.44 18.14
CA ARG A 368 -10.70 3.13 17.54
C ARG A 368 -11.86 3.84 18.23
N VAL A 369 -12.00 3.58 19.52
CA VAL A 369 -13.04 4.16 20.37
C VAL A 369 -12.92 5.69 20.45
N ILE A 370 -11.69 6.22 20.40
CA ILE A 370 -11.44 7.67 20.43
C ILE A 370 -11.96 8.33 19.14
N GLN A 371 -11.71 7.73 17.98
CA GLN A 371 -12.13 8.26 16.69
C GLN A 371 -13.63 8.12 16.47
N MET A 372 -14.23 7.03 16.96
CA MET A 372 -15.67 6.77 16.81
C MET A 372 -16.56 7.40 17.89
N LYS A 373 -15.98 8.12 18.86
CA LYS A 373 -16.69 8.69 20.02
C LYS A 373 -17.92 9.53 19.64
N ASP A 374 -17.78 10.38 18.62
CA ASP A 374 -18.84 11.27 18.13
C ASP A 374 -19.49 10.74 16.82
N HIS A 375 -19.19 9.50 16.43
CA HIS A 375 -19.72 8.88 15.23
C HIS A 375 -21.21 8.53 15.43
N LYS A 376 -22.01 8.70 14.36
CA LYS A 376 -23.45 8.42 14.39
C LYS A 376 -23.79 6.92 14.29
N TYR A 377 -22.81 6.11 13.90
CA TYR A 377 -22.93 4.66 13.70
C TYR A 377 -24.05 4.30 12.72
N ASP A 378 -24.11 5.02 11.61
CA ASP A 378 -25.04 4.84 10.48
C ASP A 378 -24.48 3.91 9.38
N CYS A 379 -23.48 3.08 9.71
CA CYS A 379 -22.85 2.12 8.79
C CYS A 379 -23.74 0.92 8.42
N ILE A 380 -24.76 0.64 9.24
CA ILE A 380 -25.83 -0.32 8.96
C ILE A 380 -27.15 0.44 9.05
N LYS A 381 -28.03 0.29 8.06
CA LYS A 381 -29.37 0.86 8.15
C LYS A 381 -30.29 -0.10 8.89
N PRO A 382 -31.31 0.39 9.64
CA PRO A 382 -32.27 -0.47 10.32
C PRO A 382 -32.92 -1.52 9.40
N GLU A 383 -33.24 -1.14 8.16
CA GLU A 383 -33.77 -2.05 7.15
C GLU A 383 -32.79 -3.16 6.75
N ASP A 384 -31.49 -2.84 6.67
CA ASP A 384 -30.44 -3.79 6.35
C ASP A 384 -30.25 -4.79 7.49
N LEU A 385 -30.30 -4.33 8.74
CA LEU A 385 -30.23 -5.21 9.91
C LEU A 385 -31.42 -6.16 9.97
N ILE A 386 -32.64 -5.66 9.73
CA ILE A 386 -33.86 -6.49 9.70
C ILE A 386 -33.77 -7.53 8.58
N LEU A 387 -33.28 -7.14 7.40
CA LEU A 387 -33.14 -8.05 6.26
C LEU A 387 -32.06 -9.11 6.51
N ALA A 388 -30.90 -8.71 7.00
CA ALA A 388 -29.80 -9.61 7.36
C ALA A 388 -30.24 -10.61 8.44
N ARG A 389 -31.01 -10.15 9.43
CA ARG A 389 -31.58 -11.01 10.46
C ARG A 389 -32.54 -12.03 9.88
N ARG A 390 -33.52 -11.61 9.07
CA ARG A 390 -34.47 -12.54 8.43
C ARG A 390 -33.78 -13.61 7.60
N ARG A 391 -32.69 -13.25 6.93
CA ARG A 391 -31.84 -14.17 6.16
C ARG A 391 -31.15 -15.19 7.05
N LEU A 392 -30.53 -14.74 8.15
CA LEU A 392 -29.93 -15.67 9.11
C LEU A 392 -30.98 -16.55 9.77
N ASP A 393 -32.11 -15.97 10.20
CA ASP A 393 -33.22 -16.72 10.78
C ASP A 393 -33.72 -17.79 9.82
N SER A 394 -33.81 -17.51 8.51
CA SER A 394 -34.25 -18.48 7.50
C SER A 394 -33.25 -19.61 7.22
N GLU A 395 -31.97 -19.41 7.52
CA GLU A 395 -30.95 -20.46 7.41
C GLU A 395 -30.77 -21.26 8.72
N LEU A 396 -31.14 -20.67 9.86
CA LEU A 396 -30.97 -21.24 11.20
C LEU A 396 -32.28 -21.79 11.83
N VAL A 397 -33.37 -21.84 11.04
CA VAL A 397 -34.81 -21.95 11.43
C VAL A 397 -35.14 -23.00 12.49
N ASP A 398 -34.43 -24.12 12.57
CA ASP A 398 -34.79 -25.24 13.47
C ASP A 398 -33.94 -25.34 14.75
N SER A 399 -33.10 -24.35 15.06
CA SER A 399 -31.94 -24.58 15.94
C SER A 399 -31.58 -23.48 16.94
N ALA A 400 -32.56 -22.74 17.49
CA ALA A 400 -32.26 -21.85 18.64
C ALA A 400 -31.60 -22.62 19.83
N GLN A 401 -31.86 -23.93 19.94
CA GLN A 401 -31.09 -24.84 20.80
C GLN A 401 -29.79 -25.26 20.10
N GLY A 402 -28.65 -24.93 20.71
CA GLY A 402 -27.33 -25.40 20.25
C GLY A 402 -26.49 -24.37 19.48
N LEU A 403 -26.96 -23.14 19.30
CA LEU A 403 -26.15 -22.03 18.79
C LEU A 403 -25.23 -21.49 19.88
N ASN A 404 -23.94 -21.44 19.58
CA ASN A 404 -22.93 -20.78 20.39
C ASN A 404 -22.33 -19.64 19.59
N PHE A 405 -22.29 -18.45 20.19
CA PHE A 405 -21.80 -17.23 19.56
C PHE A 405 -20.39 -16.89 20.07
N GLU A 406 -19.56 -16.30 19.21
CA GLU A 406 -18.18 -15.89 19.49
C GLU A 406 -17.33 -17.00 20.16
N VAL A 407 -17.30 -18.17 19.54
CA VAL A 407 -16.63 -19.35 20.09
C VAL A 407 -15.12 -19.20 19.94
N GLU A 408 -14.43 -19.00 21.06
CA GLU A 408 -12.96 -18.94 21.12
C GLU A 408 -12.33 -20.31 20.90
N MET A 409 -11.28 -20.33 20.08
CA MET A 409 -10.51 -21.53 19.78
C MET A 409 -9.02 -21.18 19.72
N GLN A 410 -8.17 -22.07 20.23
CA GLN A 410 -6.73 -21.91 20.11
C GLN A 410 -6.02 -23.25 20.03
N GLN A 411 -4.94 -23.30 19.27
CA GLN A 411 -4.10 -24.48 19.16
C GLN A 411 -2.64 -24.09 18.96
N GLN A 412 -1.72 -24.90 19.51
CA GLN A 412 -0.30 -24.81 19.18
C GLN A 412 -0.06 -25.48 17.83
N PHE A 413 0.67 -24.80 16.95
CA PHE A 413 0.89 -25.21 15.58
C PHE A 413 2.38 -25.16 15.25
N TYR A 414 2.92 -26.28 14.79
CA TYR A 414 4.35 -26.42 14.46
C TYR A 414 4.52 -26.43 12.93
N ILE A 415 5.38 -25.55 12.43
CA ILE A 415 5.76 -25.49 11.01
C ILE A 415 7.28 -25.52 10.94
N ASP A 416 7.80 -26.61 10.37
CA ASP A 416 9.24 -26.85 10.29
C ASP A 416 9.86 -26.73 11.70
N ASP A 417 10.76 -25.77 11.94
CA ASP A 417 11.38 -25.52 13.25
C ASP A 417 10.72 -24.39 14.07
N GLN A 418 9.59 -23.85 13.62
CA GLN A 418 8.89 -22.71 14.24
C GLN A 418 7.60 -23.16 14.92
N GLU A 419 7.44 -22.73 16.18
CA GLU A 419 6.21 -22.89 16.95
C GLU A 419 5.39 -21.59 16.87
N THR A 420 4.10 -21.71 16.55
CA THR A 420 3.16 -20.59 16.55
C THR A 420 1.85 -20.99 17.20
N ARG A 421 1.23 -20.05 17.92
CA ARG A 421 -0.10 -20.25 18.49
C ARG A 421 -1.14 -19.68 17.54
N LEU A 422 -1.97 -20.54 16.99
CA LEU A 422 -3.10 -20.14 16.16
C LEU A 422 -4.31 -19.92 17.07
N CYS A 423 -4.89 -18.73 17.01
CA CYS A 423 -6.10 -18.38 17.73
C CYS A 423 -7.17 -17.96 16.73
N GLY A 424 -8.42 -18.26 17.04
CA GLY A 424 -9.57 -17.85 16.25
C GLY A 424 -10.80 -17.68 17.13
N ARG A 425 -11.79 -16.97 16.60
CA ARG A 425 -13.09 -16.77 17.23
C ARG A 425 -14.11 -16.86 16.12
N ALA A 426 -14.96 -17.88 16.15
CA ALA A 426 -15.99 -18.04 15.13
C ALA A 426 -17.27 -17.34 15.56
N ASP A 427 -17.92 -16.66 14.61
CA ASP A 427 -19.13 -15.89 14.88
C ASP A 427 -20.23 -16.79 15.46
N ILE A 428 -20.52 -17.93 14.80
CA ILE A 428 -21.55 -18.88 15.25
C ILE A 428 -21.07 -20.32 15.03
N VAL A 429 -21.22 -21.16 16.06
CA VAL A 429 -21.08 -22.62 15.98
C VAL A 429 -22.40 -23.25 16.39
N HIS A 430 -23.01 -24.00 15.48
CA HIS A 430 -24.21 -24.77 15.72
C HIS A 430 -23.85 -26.23 16.05
N ASN A 431 -24.32 -26.70 17.20
CA ASN A 431 -24.29 -28.11 17.59
C ASN A 431 -25.69 -28.71 17.39
N ALA A 432 -25.88 -29.59 16.41
CA ALA A 432 -27.16 -30.28 16.28
C ALA A 432 -27.41 -31.16 17.51
N ALA A 433 -28.59 -31.04 18.11
CA ALA A 433 -28.98 -31.83 19.26
C ALA A 433 -29.39 -33.25 18.82
N THR A 434 -28.47 -34.21 18.89
CA THR A 434 -28.83 -35.63 19.00
C THR A 434 -28.37 -36.15 20.36
N GLU A 435 -29.18 -37.02 20.99
CA GLU A 435 -28.88 -37.65 22.30
C GLU A 435 -27.67 -38.61 22.25
N SER A 436 -27.02 -38.73 21.10
CA SER A 436 -25.69 -39.30 20.92
C SER A 436 -24.66 -38.18 20.89
N ASP A 437 -23.61 -38.30 21.69
CA ASP A 437 -22.41 -37.45 21.73
C ASP A 437 -21.57 -37.55 20.42
N ASP A 438 -22.23 -37.83 19.29
CA ASP A 438 -21.60 -38.04 18.00
C ASP A 438 -21.31 -36.68 17.37
N MET A 439 -20.03 -36.34 17.42
CA MET A 439 -19.40 -35.10 16.95
C MET A 439 -19.50 -34.84 15.42
N ASP A 440 -20.41 -35.52 14.70
CA ASP A 440 -20.55 -35.47 13.23
C ASP A 440 -21.36 -34.26 12.70
N ASP A 441 -22.12 -33.56 13.57
CA ASP A 441 -23.13 -32.58 13.10
C ASP A 441 -22.82 -31.11 13.43
N ARG A 442 -21.57 -30.75 13.75
CA ARG A 442 -21.21 -29.35 14.02
C ARG A 442 -21.13 -28.54 12.74
N THR A 443 -21.78 -27.38 12.73
CA THR A 443 -21.69 -26.42 11.63
C THR A 443 -21.07 -25.12 12.13
N ILE A 444 -20.03 -24.65 11.44
CA ILE A 444 -19.43 -23.34 11.66
C ILE A 444 -19.97 -22.35 10.65
N TRP A 445 -20.40 -21.19 11.14
CA TRP A 445 -20.94 -20.09 10.35
C TRP A 445 -20.07 -18.86 10.58
N GLU A 446 -19.45 -18.39 9.50
CA GLU A 446 -18.77 -17.10 9.46
C GLU A 446 -19.66 -16.08 8.74
N ILE A 447 -19.99 -15.00 9.43
CA ILE A 447 -20.96 -14.01 8.99
C ILE A 447 -20.24 -12.75 8.52
N LYS A 448 -20.49 -12.34 7.28
CA LYS A 448 -19.95 -11.10 6.71
C LYS A 448 -21.05 -10.16 6.27
N PHE A 449 -20.82 -8.87 6.44
CA PHE A 449 -21.66 -7.82 5.89
C PHE A 449 -20.81 -6.92 5.00
N VAL A 450 -20.50 -7.42 3.81
CA VAL A 450 -19.53 -6.84 2.87
C VAL A 450 -20.15 -6.73 1.48
N SER A 451 -19.57 -5.91 0.61
CA SER A 451 -20.03 -5.80 -0.78
C SER A 451 -19.78 -7.07 -1.60
N SER A 452 -18.82 -7.90 -1.20
CA SER A 452 -18.50 -9.18 -1.83
C SER A 452 -17.59 -10.03 -0.93
N LEU A 453 -17.77 -11.34 -0.92
CA LEU A 453 -16.85 -12.26 -0.24
C LEU A 453 -15.48 -12.33 -0.95
N SER A 454 -14.39 -12.26 -0.17
CA SER A 454 -13.01 -12.35 -0.64
C SER A 454 -12.38 -13.71 -0.28
N ASN A 455 -11.19 -13.98 -0.82
CA ASN A 455 -10.41 -15.17 -0.44
C ASN A 455 -9.93 -15.12 1.02
N GLU A 456 -9.76 -13.93 1.60
CA GLU A 456 -9.39 -13.78 3.01
C GLU A 456 -10.48 -14.31 3.93
N HIS A 457 -11.75 -14.01 3.62
CA HIS A 457 -12.89 -14.57 4.35
C HIS A 457 -12.90 -16.11 4.26
N VAL A 458 -12.68 -16.66 3.06
CA VAL A 458 -12.59 -18.12 2.87
C VAL A 458 -11.47 -18.73 3.72
N ILE A 459 -10.30 -18.11 3.75
CA ILE A 459 -9.16 -18.59 4.55
C ILE A 459 -9.46 -18.48 6.05
N GLN A 460 -10.05 -17.38 6.50
CA GLN A 460 -10.48 -17.17 7.89
C GLN A 460 -11.45 -18.28 8.33
N THR A 461 -12.52 -18.54 7.56
CA THR A 461 -13.48 -19.60 7.86
C THR A 461 -12.82 -20.99 7.85
N CYS A 462 -11.92 -21.25 6.91
CA CYS A 462 -11.13 -22.50 6.88
C CYS A 462 -10.27 -22.68 8.14
N VAL A 463 -9.65 -21.60 8.64
CA VAL A 463 -8.86 -21.63 9.87
C VAL A 463 -9.72 -21.99 11.07
N TYR A 464 -10.90 -21.37 11.19
CA TYR A 464 -11.82 -21.64 12.29
C TYR A 464 -12.36 -23.08 12.24
N ALA A 465 -12.72 -23.57 11.06
CA ALA A 465 -13.13 -24.96 10.87
C ALA A 465 -12.03 -25.96 11.26
N TYR A 466 -10.78 -25.66 10.93
CA TYR A 466 -9.64 -26.50 11.34
C TYR A 466 -9.46 -26.49 12.86
N LEU A 467 -9.46 -25.33 13.49
CA LEU A 467 -9.30 -25.21 14.94
C LEU A 467 -10.39 -26.01 15.67
N LEU A 468 -11.66 -25.82 15.30
CA LEU A 468 -12.79 -26.55 15.88
C LEU A 468 -12.70 -28.05 15.64
N GLY A 469 -12.36 -28.46 14.42
CA GLY A 469 -12.32 -29.87 14.03
C GLY A 469 -11.10 -30.61 14.56
N SER A 470 -10.00 -29.91 14.84
CA SER A 470 -8.76 -30.50 15.33
C SER A 470 -8.86 -31.04 16.75
N GLU A 471 -9.71 -30.45 17.59
CA GLU A 471 -9.97 -30.93 18.97
C GLU A 471 -10.71 -32.27 18.97
N SER A 472 -11.61 -32.46 17.99
CA SER A 472 -12.46 -33.66 17.87
C SER A 472 -11.93 -34.69 16.88
N GLY A 473 -10.96 -34.32 16.04
CA GLY A 473 -10.48 -35.12 14.92
C GLY A 473 -11.48 -35.23 13.75
N LYS A 474 -12.58 -34.47 13.78
CA LYS A 474 -13.66 -34.51 12.78
C LYS A 474 -13.86 -33.14 12.12
N LEU A 475 -14.20 -33.12 10.83
CA LEU A 475 -14.39 -31.88 10.08
C LEU A 475 -15.81 -31.34 10.27
N PRO A 476 -16.01 -30.10 10.77
CA PRO A 476 -17.33 -29.50 10.81
C PRO A 476 -17.83 -29.11 9.41
N ARG A 477 -19.14 -28.96 9.23
CA ARG A 477 -19.72 -28.30 8.06
C ARG A 477 -19.33 -26.81 8.08
N ILE A 478 -18.89 -26.26 6.96
CA ILE A 478 -18.26 -24.94 6.89
C ILE A 478 -19.07 -23.99 6.02
N ILE A 479 -19.70 -23.00 6.63
CA ILE A 479 -20.52 -22.01 5.93
C ILE A 479 -19.91 -20.62 6.08
N LEU A 480 -19.66 -19.95 4.96
CA LEU A 480 -19.35 -18.52 4.88
C LEU A 480 -20.55 -17.81 4.27
N TYR A 481 -21.13 -16.87 4.99
CA TYR A 481 -22.38 -16.23 4.59
C TYR A 481 -22.27 -14.70 4.55
N ASN A 482 -22.49 -14.12 3.36
CA ASN A 482 -22.65 -12.68 3.23
C ASN A 482 -24.11 -12.30 3.44
N VAL A 483 -24.45 -11.93 4.66
CA VAL A 483 -25.83 -11.57 5.03
C VAL A 483 -26.32 -10.29 4.35
N ARG A 484 -25.43 -9.50 3.77
CA ARG A 484 -25.76 -8.26 3.04
C ARG A 484 -26.53 -8.53 1.75
N ASP A 485 -26.16 -9.55 0.99
CA ASP A 485 -26.77 -9.89 -0.29
C ASP A 485 -27.37 -11.31 -0.32
N GLY A 486 -27.02 -12.16 0.65
CA GLY A 486 -27.44 -13.55 0.73
C GLY A 486 -26.49 -14.51 -0.01
N ASP A 487 -25.27 -14.11 -0.37
CA ASP A 487 -24.25 -15.02 -0.93
C ASP A 487 -23.80 -16.01 0.15
N GLU A 488 -24.32 -17.24 0.09
CA GLU A 488 -23.93 -18.38 0.93
C GLU A 488 -22.94 -19.29 0.20
N ARG A 489 -21.84 -19.60 0.87
CA ARG A 489 -20.81 -20.51 0.37
C ARG A 489 -20.51 -21.59 1.39
N GLU A 490 -20.87 -22.81 1.03
CA GLU A 490 -20.37 -24.00 1.71
C GLU A 490 -18.95 -24.34 1.22
N ILE A 491 -18.00 -24.40 2.15
CA ILE A 491 -16.60 -24.68 1.87
C ILE A 491 -16.32 -26.17 2.09
N ILE A 492 -15.98 -26.89 1.02
CA ILE A 492 -15.64 -28.32 1.07
C ILE A 492 -14.13 -28.48 0.87
N PRO A 493 -13.33 -28.73 1.93
CA PRO A 493 -11.90 -28.87 1.82
C PRO A 493 -11.51 -30.20 1.18
N ARG A 494 -10.60 -30.14 0.21
CA ARG A 494 -9.99 -31.34 -0.38
C ARG A 494 -9.17 -32.05 0.67
N HIS A 495 -9.42 -33.33 0.92
CA HIS A 495 -8.75 -34.13 1.97
C HIS A 495 -9.09 -33.71 3.41
N GLY A 496 -10.26 -33.10 3.63
CA GLY A 496 -10.80 -32.85 4.97
C GLY A 496 -9.88 -31.98 5.84
N LEU A 497 -9.71 -32.38 7.11
CA LEU A 497 -8.86 -31.65 8.07
C LEU A 497 -7.40 -31.52 7.62
N GLU A 498 -6.84 -32.52 6.96
CA GLU A 498 -5.47 -32.42 6.45
C GLU A 498 -5.37 -31.39 5.32
N GLY A 499 -6.41 -31.28 4.48
CA GLY A 499 -6.51 -30.22 3.49
C GLY A 499 -6.47 -28.82 4.09
N LEU A 500 -7.27 -28.59 5.13
CA LEU A 500 -7.28 -27.33 5.87
C LEU A 500 -5.93 -27.07 6.55
N ARG A 501 -5.33 -28.12 7.15
CA ARG A 501 -3.99 -28.03 7.73
C ARG A 501 -2.96 -27.60 6.71
N GLN A 502 -2.96 -28.19 5.50
CA GLN A 502 -2.05 -27.81 4.43
C GLN A 502 -2.29 -26.38 3.91
N LEU A 503 -3.55 -25.93 3.86
CA LEU A 503 -3.88 -24.54 3.57
C LEU A 503 -3.27 -23.62 4.62
N ILE A 504 -3.48 -23.90 5.91
CA ILE A 504 -2.93 -23.13 7.03
C ILE A 504 -1.41 -23.13 7.01
N VAL A 505 -0.77 -24.29 6.81
CA VAL A 505 0.68 -24.39 6.63
C VAL A 505 1.13 -23.55 5.44
N SER A 506 0.39 -23.52 4.33
CA SER A 506 0.73 -22.72 3.15
C SER A 506 0.56 -21.23 3.41
N VAL A 507 -0.50 -20.80 4.11
CA VAL A 507 -0.74 -19.40 4.49
C VAL A 507 0.29 -18.93 5.51
N LEU A 508 0.60 -19.74 6.51
CA LEU A 508 1.64 -19.43 7.50
C LEU A 508 3.02 -19.48 6.88
N ARG A 509 3.32 -20.48 6.03
CA ARG A 509 4.55 -20.47 5.23
C ARG A 509 4.60 -19.24 4.35
N LEU A 510 3.52 -18.80 3.72
CA LEU A 510 3.47 -17.50 3.03
C LEU A 510 3.79 -16.40 4.04
N ARG A 511 3.10 -16.24 5.17
CA ARG A 511 3.47 -15.26 6.21
C ARG A 511 4.96 -15.32 6.65
N TYR A 512 5.59 -16.49 6.59
CA TYR A 512 7.02 -16.72 6.88
C TYR A 512 7.94 -16.68 5.63
N THR A 513 7.42 -16.71 4.39
CA THR A 513 8.15 -16.76 3.09
C THR A 513 7.84 -15.58 2.16
N SER A 514 6.60 -15.07 2.13
CA SER A 514 6.37 -13.62 2.10
C SER A 514 7.07 -13.07 3.31
N LYS A 515 8.37 -12.79 3.12
CA LYS A 515 9.15 -11.99 4.05
C LYS A 515 8.21 -10.91 4.55
N GLY A 516 7.97 -10.85 5.87
CA GLY A 516 7.32 -9.69 6.46
C GLY A 516 7.94 -8.45 5.85
N GLU A 517 7.16 -7.37 5.65
CA GLU A 517 7.62 -6.13 5.01
C GLU A 517 9.11 -5.97 5.24
N MET A 518 9.90 -6.26 4.18
CA MET A 518 11.33 -6.50 4.32
C MET A 518 11.87 -5.42 5.21
N THR A 519 12.41 -5.76 6.39
CA THR A 519 12.72 -4.72 7.37
C THR A 519 13.73 -3.75 6.79
N HIS A 520 13.84 -2.55 7.36
CA HIS A 520 14.90 -1.62 6.95
C HIS A 520 16.28 -2.32 6.93
N GLU A 521 16.58 -3.12 7.96
CA GLU A 521 17.84 -3.88 8.05
C GLU A 521 17.98 -4.93 6.93
N GLU A 522 16.93 -5.68 6.63
CA GLU A 522 16.96 -6.68 5.55
C GLU A 522 17.12 -6.02 4.17
N PHE A 523 16.49 -4.87 3.96
CA PHE A 523 16.61 -4.08 2.74
C PHE A 523 18.04 -3.58 2.55
N ILE A 524 18.64 -2.98 3.59
CA ILE A 524 20.03 -2.54 3.56
C ILE A 524 20.97 -3.73 3.38
N LYS A 525 20.72 -4.87 4.04
CA LYS A 525 21.51 -6.11 3.85
C LYS A 525 21.43 -6.62 2.40
N ARG A 526 20.26 -6.54 1.76
CA ARG A 526 20.09 -6.88 0.34
C ARG A 526 20.88 -5.93 -0.56
N CYS A 527 20.78 -4.62 -0.34
CA CYS A 527 21.53 -3.63 -1.12
C CYS A 527 23.04 -3.85 -0.97
N ASN A 528 23.53 -4.01 0.26
CA ASN A 528 24.94 -4.32 0.54
C ASN A 528 25.42 -5.61 -0.13
N LYS A 529 24.56 -6.63 -0.24
CA LYS A 529 24.87 -7.86 -0.99
C LYS A 529 25.05 -7.56 -2.47
N THR A 530 24.16 -6.76 -3.07
CA THR A 530 24.29 -6.28 -4.46
C THR A 530 25.58 -5.49 -4.65
N THR A 531 25.87 -4.52 -3.77
CA THR A 531 27.10 -3.74 -3.80
C THR A 531 28.34 -4.62 -3.79
N ARG A 532 28.40 -5.61 -2.88
CA ARG A 532 29.54 -6.54 -2.83
C ARG A 532 29.68 -7.35 -4.11
N LYS A 533 28.57 -7.83 -4.69
CA LYS A 533 28.60 -8.51 -5.99
C LYS A 533 29.20 -7.61 -7.06
N VAL A 534 28.71 -6.38 -7.16
CA VAL A 534 29.20 -5.42 -8.16
C VAL A 534 30.67 -5.12 -7.94
N MET A 535 31.12 -4.88 -6.70
CA MET A 535 32.52 -4.57 -6.38
C MET A 535 33.47 -5.75 -6.64
N ASN A 536 32.99 -6.99 -6.52
CA ASN A 536 33.77 -8.20 -6.80
C ASN A 536 33.91 -8.51 -8.29
N LEU A 537 33.17 -7.84 -9.18
CA LEU A 537 33.38 -7.99 -10.63
C LEU A 537 34.80 -7.53 -10.98
N SER A 538 35.48 -8.28 -11.83
CA SER A 538 36.77 -7.86 -12.40
C SER A 538 36.56 -6.69 -13.36
N ASP A 539 37.51 -5.75 -13.37
CA ASP A 539 37.51 -4.68 -14.36
C ASP A 539 37.69 -5.33 -15.74
N GLY A 540 36.70 -5.19 -16.63
CA GLY A 540 36.76 -5.79 -17.97
C GLY A 540 38.05 -5.36 -18.68
N SER A 541 38.86 -6.35 -19.10
CA SER A 541 40.12 -6.24 -19.85
C SER A 541 39.98 -5.63 -21.22
#